data_AF-A0A4U9TPU4-F1
#
_entry.id   AF-A0A4U9TPU4-F1
#
_cell.length_a   1.000
_cell.length_b   1.000
_cell.length_c   1.000
_cell.angle_alpha   90.00
_cell.angle_beta   90.00
_cell.angle_gamma   90.00
#
_symmetry.space_group_name_H-M   'P 1'
#
loop_
_entity.id
_entity.type
_entity.pdbx_description
1 polymer ?
#
loop_
_entity_poly.entity_id
_entity_poly.type
_entity_poly.pdbx_seq_one_letter_code
_entity_poly.pdbx_strand_id
1 'polypeptide(L)' 'MGFTSNMEGGFLARRRHLQALEQAAQHLVQGKEQLVSAYAGELLAEELRLAQQALSEITGEFTSDDLLGRIFSSFCIGK' A
#
# COMPACT_ATOMS: atom_id res chain seq x y z
N MET A 1 31.72 -23.42 13.62
CA MET A 1 31.53 -22.27 12.72
C MET A 1 30.05 -22.17 12.40
N GLY A 2 29.30 -21.35 13.14
CA GLY A 2 27.86 -21.19 12.97
C GLY A 2 27.56 -20.14 11.91
N PHE A 3 26.88 -20.53 10.83
CA PHE A 3 26.27 -19.59 9.90
C PHE A 3 24.96 -19.09 10.53
N THR A 4 25.02 -17.96 11.24
CA THR A 4 23.84 -17.16 11.53
C THR A 4 23.56 -16.30 10.31
N SER A 5 22.90 -16.88 9.30
CA SER A 5 22.15 -16.06 8.35
C SER A 5 20.99 -15.46 9.15
N ASN A 6 21.17 -14.21 9.56
CA ASN A 6 20.09 -13.33 9.97
C ASN A 6 19.13 -13.24 8.78
N MET A 7 18.18 -14.17 8.70
CA MET A 7 16.99 -14.00 7.88
C MET A 7 16.23 -12.86 8.53
N GLU A 8 16.58 -11.63 8.13
CA GLU A 8 15.69 -10.48 8.17
C GLU A 8 14.32 -11.00 7.75
N GLY A 9 13.38 -10.94 8.69
CA GLY A 9 12.16 -11.74 8.68
C GLY A 9 11.53 -11.76 7.31
N GLY A 10 11.62 -12.92 6.65
CA GLY A 10 10.97 -13.14 5.36
C GLY A 10 9.51 -12.75 5.53
N PHE A 11 9.12 -11.64 4.93
CA PHE A 11 7.75 -11.19 4.94
C PHE A 11 6.96 -12.31 4.28
N LEU A 12 6.23 -13.10 5.06
CA LEU A 12 5.31 -14.12 4.55
C LEU A 12 4.15 -13.36 3.92
N ALA A 13 4.39 -12.82 2.72
CA ALA A 13 3.35 -12.27 1.86
C ALA A 13 2.41 -13.43 1.55
N ARG A 14 1.33 -13.52 2.33
CA ARG A 14 0.25 -14.46 2.07
C ARG A 14 -0.28 -14.18 0.68
N ARG A 15 -0.89 -15.18 0.05
CA ARG A 15 -1.50 -15.10 -1.29
C ARG A 15 -2.32 -13.82 -1.52
N ARG A 16 -3.01 -13.34 -0.48
CA ARG A 16 -3.77 -12.07 -0.49
C ARG A 16 -2.90 -10.82 -0.75
N HIS A 17 -1.71 -10.72 -0.16
CA HIS A 17 -0.84 -9.55 -0.35
C HIS A 17 -0.26 -9.54 -1.77
N LEU A 18 0.10 -10.72 -2.29
CA LEU A 18 0.55 -10.84 -3.68
C LEU A 18 -0.55 -10.46 -4.66
N GLN A 19 -1.80 -10.88 -4.40
CA GLN A 19 -2.95 -10.51 -5.20
C GLN A 19 -3.22 -8.99 -5.18
N ALA A 20 -3.17 -8.36 -4.01
CA ALA A 20 -3.32 -6.91 -3.87
C ALA A 20 -2.21 -6.13 -4.62
N LEU A 21 -0.96 -6.59 -4.56
CA LEU A 21 0.15 -6.02 -5.32
C LEU A 21 -0.04 -6.19 -6.84
N GLU A 22 -0.52 -7.35 -7.28
CA GLU A 22 -0.79 -7.63 -8.69
C GLU A 22 -1.91 -6.73 -9.24
N GLN A 23 -2.99 -6.55 -8.48
CA GLN A 23 -4.08 -5.64 -8.82
C GLN A 23 -3.61 -4.19 -8.89
N ALA A 24 -2.85 -3.72 -7.89
CA ALA A 24 -2.27 -2.38 -7.91
C ALA A 24 -1.37 -2.17 -9.13
N ALA A 25 -0.55 -3.16 -9.49
CA ALA A 25 0.30 -3.10 -10.67
C ALA A 25 -0.50 -3.03 -11.97
N GLN A 26 -1.60 -3.79 -12.10
CA GLN A 26 -2.49 -3.72 -13.26
C GLN A 26 -3.09 -2.32 -13.44
N HIS A 27 -3.61 -1.73 -12.37
CA HIS A 27 -4.16 -0.36 -12.40
C HIS A 27 -3.10 0.67 -12.81
N LEU A 28 -1.86 0.54 -12.32
CA LEU A 28 -0.77 1.43 -12.72
C LEU A 28 -0.42 1.32 -14.21
N VAL A 29 -0.43 0.11 -14.77
CA VAL A 29 -0.20 -0.12 -16.20
C VAL A 29 -1.34 0.49 -17.02
N GLN A 30 -2.59 0.23 -16.64
CA GLN A 30 -3.77 0.78 -17.31
C GLN A 30 -3.78 2.31 -17.24
N GLY A 31 -3.59 2.90 -16.07
CA GLY A 31 -3.54 4.36 -15.90
C GLY A 31 -2.43 5.00 -16.73
N LYS A 32 -1.26 4.37 -16.82
CA LYS A 32 -0.17 4.84 -17.69
C LYS A 32 -0.56 4.77 -19.17
N GLU A 33 -1.19 3.69 -19.62
CA GLU A 33 -1.66 3.55 -21.00
C GLU A 33 -2.72 4.60 -21.33
N GLN A 34 -3.67 4.87 -20.42
CA GLN A 34 -4.69 5.90 -20.57
C GLN A 34 -4.09 7.31 -20.64
N LEU A 35 -3.09 7.60 -19.80
CA LEU A 35 -2.38 8.88 -19.85
C LEU A 35 -1.63 9.07 -21.17
N VAL A 36 -0.88 8.06 -21.62
CA VAL A 36 0.01 8.17 -22.79
C VAL A 36 -0.79 8.13 -24.10
N SER A 37 -1.84 7.29 -24.18
CA SER A 37 -2.57 7.06 -25.43
C SER A 37 -3.74 8.02 -25.60
N ALA A 38 -4.43 8.37 -24.51
CA ALA A 38 -5.66 9.16 -24.55
C ALA A 38 -5.51 10.56 -23.94
N TYR A 39 -4.33 10.90 -23.37
CA TYR A 39 -4.12 12.13 -22.58
C TYR A 39 -5.17 12.32 -21.47
N ALA A 40 -5.75 11.21 -21.02
CA ALA A 40 -6.89 11.20 -20.10
C ALA A 40 -6.38 11.20 -18.65
N GLY A 41 -6.00 12.38 -18.16
CA GLY A 41 -5.51 12.55 -16.79
C GLY A 41 -6.54 12.14 -15.72
N GLU A 42 -7.84 12.31 -16.01
CA GLU A 42 -8.93 11.90 -15.11
C GLU A 42 -9.01 10.38 -14.96
N LEU A 43 -8.79 9.62 -16.05
CA LEU A 43 -8.74 8.16 -16.00
C LEU A 43 -7.51 7.67 -15.23
N LEU A 44 -6.35 8.31 -15.43
CA LEU A 44 -5.17 8.02 -14.62
C LEU A 44 -5.44 8.25 -13.12
N ALA A 45 -6.12 9.35 -12.77
CA ALA A 45 -6.43 9.66 -11.38
C ALA A 45 -7.31 8.57 -10.74
N GLU A 46 -8.29 8.04 -11.48
CA GLU A 46 -9.13 6.94 -11.01
C GLU A 46 -8.33 5.63 -10.87
N GLU A 47 -7.48 5.29 -11.84
CA GLU A 47 -6.62 4.10 -11.76
C GLU A 47 -5.65 4.18 -10.56
N LEU A 48 -5.11 5.36 -10.26
CA LEU A 48 -4.29 5.57 -9.07
C LEU A 48 -5.09 5.41 -7.77
N ARG A 49 -6.35 5.85 -7.73
CA ARG A 49 -7.25 5.64 -6.59
C ARG A 49 -7.49 4.14 -6.35
N LEU A 50 -7.75 3.38 -7.42
CA LEU A 50 -7.96 1.93 -7.34
C LEU A 50 -6.67 1.19 -6.92
N ALA A 51 -5.52 1.58 -7.46
CA ALA A 51 -4.23 1.03 -7.04
C ALA A 51 -3.96 1.27 -5.54
N GLN A 52 -4.25 2.47 -5.03
CA GLN A 52 -4.12 2.80 -3.61
C GLN A 52 -5.07 1.96 -2.74
N GLN A 53 -6.30 1.71 -3.22
CA GLN A 53 -7.27 0.90 -2.49
C GLN A 53 -6.81 -0.55 -2.37
N ALA A 54 -6.30 -1.14 -3.46
CA ALA A 54 -5.73 -2.49 -3.44
C ALA A 54 -4.54 -2.59 -2.46
N LEU A 55 -3.65 -1.59 -2.44
CA LEU A 55 -2.53 -1.55 -1.49
C LEU A 55 -2.99 -1.42 -0.03
N SER A 56 -4.09 -0.71 0.22
CA SER A 56 -4.67 -0.55 1.56
C SER A 56 -5.15 -1.88 2.15
N GLU A 57 -5.48 -2.88 1.33
CA GLU A 57 -5.80 -4.24 1.81
C GLU A 57 -4.60 -4.95 2.47
N ILE A 58 -3.38 -4.54 2.14
CA ILE A 58 -2.13 -5.11 2.68
C ILE A 58 -1.80 -4.50 4.03
N THR A 59 -1.95 -3.17 4.14
CA THR A 59 -1.60 -2.42 5.35
C THR A 59 -2.73 -2.36 6.37
N GLY A 60 -3.96 -2.71 5.97
CA GLY A 60 -5.18 -2.32 6.65
C GLY A 60 -5.60 -0.90 6.24
N GLU A 61 -6.89 -0.60 6.33
CA GLU A 61 -7.37 0.77 6.16
C GLU A 61 -6.71 1.68 7.20
N PHE A 62 -6.12 2.79 6.75
CA PHE A 62 -5.68 3.83 7.67
C PHE A 62 -6.89 4.62 8.09
N THR A 63 -7.43 4.27 9.26
CA THR A 63 -8.66 4.87 9.76
C THR A 63 -8.39 6.23 10.39
N SER A 64 -9.45 7.02 10.57
CA SER A 64 -9.36 8.24 11.39
C SER A 64 -8.85 7.94 12.81
N ASP A 65 -9.11 6.75 13.34
CA ASP A 65 -8.65 6.33 14.66
C ASP A 65 -7.14 6.04 14.68
N ASP A 66 -6.59 5.46 13.60
CA ASP A 66 -5.13 5.30 13.44
C ASP A 66 -4.43 6.65 13.32
N LEU A 67 -5.06 7.60 12.63
CA LEU A 67 -4.56 8.98 12.54
C LEU A 67 -4.56 9.67 13.91
N LEU A 68 -5.67 9.58 14.65
CA LEU A 68 -5.78 10.16 15.99
C LEU A 68 -4.80 9.48 16.95
N GLY A 69 -4.70 8.16 16.92
CA GLY A 69 -3.72 7.38 17.67
C GLY A 69 -2.29 7.85 17.40
N ARG A 70 -1.95 8.15 16.14
CA ARG A 70 -0.61 8.66 15.79
C ARG A 70 -0.38 10.10 16.27
N ILE A 71 -1.37 10.99 16.14
CA ILE A 71 -1.32 12.36 16.66
C ILE A 71 -1.12 12.36 18.18
N PHE A 72 -1.88 11.52 18.89
CA PHE A 72 -1.84 11.45 20.35
C PHE A 72 -0.76 10.51 20.91
N SER A 73 -0.17 9.62 20.11
CA SER A 73 0.96 8.76 20.53
C SER A 73 2.21 9.55 20.92
N SER A 74 2.32 10.78 20.43
CA SER A 74 3.40 11.72 20.77
C SER A 74 3.09 12.55 22.02
N PHE A 75 1.82 12.63 22.41
CA PHE A 75 1.43 13.21 23.68
C PHE A 75 1.63 12.14 24.74
N CYS A 76 2.80 12.17 25.41
CA CYS A 76 2.93 11.53 26.70
C CYS A 76 1.81 12.10 27.60
N ILE A 77 0.70 11.39 27.74
CA ILE A 77 -0.16 11.56 28.91
C ILE A 77 0.75 11.13 30.05
N GLY A 78 1.31 12.13 30.73
CA GLY A 78 2.25 11.95 31.81
C GLY A 78 1.74 10.95 32.84
N LYS A 79 2.69 10.28 33.48
CA LYS A 79 2.52 9.93 34.89
C LYS A 79 2.03 11.14 35.69
#